data_AF-A0A447T7R0-F1
#
_entry.id   AF-A0A447T7R0-F1
#
_cell.length_a   1.000
_cell.length_b   1.000
_cell.length_c   1.000
_cell.angle_alpha   90.00
_cell.angle_beta   90.00
_cell.angle_gamma   90.00
#
_symmetry.space_group_name_H-M   'P 1'
#
loop_
_entity.id
_entity.type
_entity.pdbx_description
1 polymer ?
#
loop_
_entity_poly.entity_id
_entity_poly.type
_entity_poly.pdbx_seq_one_letter_code
_entity_poly.pdbx_strand_id
1 'polypeptide(L)'
;MSPIAGAVMAGLIVILLRRFRPRSNVHKTPYQRQQVEGRKHPPFWTRFMLIVSAMGVSFAHGSNDGQKGVGLVMLVLIGIVPAKFVLNLDSTPYQLERTRDAAQHLQQFYQRHEADLSKIIVKSNSTSQYECHPQQTVATADQLLKLMGDGNDYHTLSASQRWDVRTQLLCLDDAAKKAADLPKLSSDDKQLLSNLRKDLTTTTEYAPTWVIVAVALALGIGTMIGWRRVVKTVGEGIGKKDMTYAQGVAAQTTAAVSIGLASWFGFPVSTTHVLSSGVAGTMIADKAGLQMSTVRSIALAWLFTLPASMALAAGLYYLAAQWF
;
A
#
# COMPACT_ATOMS: atom_id res chain seq x y z
N MET A 1 -2.87 -9.34 -4.43
CA MET A 1 -3.36 -10.12 -5.59
C MET A 1 -2.18 -10.55 -6.44
N SER A 2 -2.11 -11.83 -6.83
CA SER A 2 -1.05 -12.31 -7.74
C SER A 2 -1.29 -11.77 -9.16
N PRO A 3 -0.23 -11.58 -9.98
CA PRO A 3 -0.38 -11.18 -11.39
C PRO A 3 -1.31 -12.14 -12.15
N ILE A 4 -1.27 -13.43 -11.81
CA ILE A 4 -2.12 -14.45 -12.43
C ILE A 4 -3.60 -14.19 -12.16
N ALA A 5 -3.97 -13.85 -10.92
CA ALA A 5 -5.36 -13.54 -10.58
C ALA A 5 -5.89 -12.33 -11.37
N GLY A 6 -5.06 -11.29 -11.54
CA GLY A 6 -5.40 -10.11 -12.36
C GLY A 6 -5.59 -10.48 -13.84
N ALA A 7 -4.70 -11.29 -14.41
CA ALA A 7 -4.81 -11.76 -15.78
C ALA A 7 -6.09 -12.59 -16.02
N VAL A 8 -6.39 -13.53 -15.10
CA VAL A 8 -7.58 -14.37 -15.18
C VAL A 8 -8.85 -13.53 -15.11
N MET A 9 -8.94 -12.61 -14.13
CA MET A 9 -10.11 -11.75 -13.96
C MET A 9 -10.36 -10.88 -15.19
N ALA A 10 -9.33 -10.21 -15.70
CA ALA A 10 -9.47 -9.37 -16.88
C ALA A 10 -9.84 -10.19 -18.14
N GLY A 11 -9.24 -11.37 -18.29
CA GLY A 11 -9.57 -12.30 -19.37
C GLY A 11 -11.02 -12.80 -19.30
N LEU A 12 -11.52 -13.13 -18.12
CA LEU A 12 -12.91 -13.52 -17.90
C LEU A 12 -13.88 -12.40 -18.30
N ILE A 13 -13.58 -11.13 -17.95
CA ILE A 13 -14.41 -9.99 -18.36
C ILE A 13 -14.49 -9.91 -19.90
N VAL A 14 -13.38 -10.08 -20.61
CA VAL A 14 -13.38 -10.07 -22.09
C VAL A 14 -14.19 -11.24 -22.66
N ILE A 15 -14.05 -12.44 -22.12
CA ILE A 15 -14.81 -13.63 -22.54
C ILE A 15 -16.31 -13.42 -22.33
N LEU A 16 -16.71 -12.92 -21.15
CA LEU A 16 -18.10 -12.62 -20.84
C LEU A 16 -18.66 -11.53 -21.75
N LEU A 17 -17.91 -10.45 -22.01
CA LEU A 17 -18.32 -9.39 -22.93
C LEU A 17 -18.52 -9.92 -24.36
N ARG A 18 -17.68 -10.85 -24.82
CA ARG A 18 -17.86 -11.53 -26.12
C ARG A 18 -19.07 -12.47 -26.10
N ARG A 19 -19.33 -13.17 -24.99
CA ARG A 19 -20.48 -14.07 -24.85
C ARG A 19 -21.81 -13.32 -24.87
N PHE A 20 -21.91 -12.20 -24.15
CA PHE A 20 -23.16 -11.44 -24.02
C PHE A 20 -23.36 -10.39 -25.12
N ARG A 21 -22.29 -9.77 -25.64
CA ARG A 21 -22.37 -8.76 -26.71
C ARG A 21 -21.33 -9.00 -27.81
N PRO A 22 -21.45 -10.10 -28.59
CA PRO A 22 -20.47 -10.47 -29.61
C PRO A 22 -20.36 -9.47 -30.76
N ARG A 23 -21.47 -8.84 -31.17
CA ARG A 23 -21.52 -7.89 -32.30
C ARG A 23 -21.26 -6.44 -31.92
N SER A 24 -20.81 -6.18 -30.69
CA SER A 24 -20.57 -4.84 -30.21
C SER A 24 -19.33 -4.22 -30.85
N ASN A 25 -19.40 -2.93 -31.20
CA ASN A 25 -18.27 -2.18 -31.73
C ASN A 25 -17.14 -1.94 -30.71
N VAL A 26 -17.32 -2.38 -29.46
CA VAL A 26 -16.32 -2.32 -28.38
C VAL A 26 -15.18 -3.31 -28.60
N HIS A 27 -15.42 -4.38 -29.37
CA HIS A 27 -14.40 -5.39 -29.73
C HIS A 27 -13.55 -5.02 -30.94
N LYS A 28 -13.77 -3.84 -31.54
CA LYS A 28 -12.93 -3.33 -32.64
C LYS A 28 -11.75 -2.54 -32.07
N THR A 29 -10.60 -2.62 -32.73
CA THR A 29 -9.48 -1.72 -32.40
C THR A 29 -9.77 -0.31 -32.93
N PRO A 30 -9.12 0.75 -32.39
CA PRO A 30 -9.27 2.11 -32.91
C PRO A 30 -8.96 2.21 -34.41
N TYR A 31 -7.94 1.50 -34.87
CA TYR A 31 -7.53 1.44 -36.28
C TYR A 31 -8.59 0.77 -37.16
N GLN A 32 -9.09 -0.41 -36.76
CA GLN A 32 -10.15 -1.11 -37.49
C GLN A 32 -11.43 -0.27 -37.57
N ARG A 33 -11.77 0.46 -36.50
CA ARG A 33 -12.93 1.35 -36.49
C ARG A 33 -12.76 2.51 -37.46
N GLN A 34 -11.57 3.11 -37.50
CA GLN A 34 -11.28 4.19 -38.45
C GLN A 34 -11.39 3.70 -39.90
N GLN A 35 -10.91 2.50 -40.21
CA GLN A 35 -11.00 1.91 -41.55
C GLN A 35 -12.45 1.57 -41.97
N VAL A 36 -13.24 0.98 -41.06
CA VAL A 36 -14.58 0.46 -41.39
C VAL A 36 -15.67 1.54 -41.29
N GLU A 37 -15.59 2.43 -40.31
CA GLU A 37 -16.65 3.40 -40.00
C GLU A 37 -16.27 4.84 -40.36
N GLY A 38 -15.03 5.11 -40.78
CA GLY A 38 -14.52 6.46 -41.03
C GLY A 38 -14.49 7.37 -39.79
N ARG A 39 -14.78 6.81 -38.59
CA ARG A 39 -14.90 7.56 -37.33
C ARG A 39 -13.81 7.16 -36.36
N LYS A 40 -13.06 8.15 -35.87
CA LYS A 40 -11.96 7.96 -34.91
C LYS A 40 -12.43 7.69 -33.48
N HIS A 41 -13.62 8.16 -33.10
CA HIS A 41 -14.09 8.11 -31.72
C HIS A 41 -15.06 6.95 -31.44
N PRO A 42 -14.95 6.31 -30.26
CA PRO A 42 -15.87 5.25 -29.85
C PRO A 42 -17.27 5.82 -29.52
N PRO A 43 -18.31 4.97 -29.50
CA PRO A 43 -19.67 5.38 -29.13
C PRO A 43 -19.69 5.96 -27.72
N PHE A 44 -20.69 6.80 -27.42
CA PHE A 44 -20.79 7.50 -26.14
C PHE A 44 -20.60 6.58 -24.92
N TRP A 45 -21.33 5.45 -24.86
CA TRP A 45 -21.24 4.51 -23.74
C TRP A 45 -19.88 3.85 -23.59
N THR A 46 -19.21 3.54 -24.70
CA THR A 46 -17.86 2.97 -24.67
C THR A 46 -16.84 4.01 -24.20
N ARG A 47 -16.97 5.25 -24.68
CA ARG A 47 -16.15 6.38 -24.23
C ARG A 47 -16.36 6.64 -22.74
N PHE A 48 -17.62 6.65 -22.29
CA PHE A 48 -17.98 6.83 -20.89
C PHE A 48 -17.34 5.74 -20.02
N MET A 49 -17.50 4.46 -20.40
CA MET A 49 -16.90 3.35 -19.65
C MET A 49 -15.38 3.43 -19.60
N LEU A 50 -14.70 3.79 -20.70
CA LEU A 50 -13.24 4.00 -20.73
C LEU A 50 -12.79 5.13 -19.82
N ILE A 51 -13.53 6.24 -19.79
CA ILE A 51 -13.21 7.39 -18.93
C ILE A 51 -13.40 6.99 -17.46
N VAL A 52 -14.52 6.36 -17.12
CA VAL A 52 -14.82 5.93 -15.76
C VAL A 52 -13.81 4.87 -15.28
N SER A 53 -13.46 3.89 -16.12
CA SER A 53 -12.46 2.87 -15.77
C SER A 53 -11.07 3.48 -15.62
N ALA A 54 -10.68 4.42 -16.50
CA ALA A 54 -9.41 5.15 -16.37
C ALA A 54 -9.35 6.02 -15.11
N MET A 55 -10.44 6.72 -14.77
CA MET A 55 -10.55 7.48 -13.52
C MET A 55 -10.45 6.56 -12.31
N GLY A 56 -11.11 5.40 -12.34
CA GLY A 56 -11.03 4.39 -11.28
C GLY A 56 -9.62 3.86 -11.07
N VAL A 57 -8.89 3.56 -12.15
CA VAL A 57 -7.46 3.18 -12.05
C VAL A 57 -6.64 4.32 -11.51
N SER A 58 -6.82 5.55 -12.02
CA SER A 58 -6.07 6.73 -11.57
C SER A 58 -6.24 6.96 -10.07
N PHE A 59 -7.47 6.84 -9.56
CA PHE A 59 -7.76 6.96 -8.14
C PHE A 59 -7.13 5.83 -7.33
N ALA A 60 -7.44 4.57 -7.64
CA ALA A 60 -6.94 3.43 -6.86
C ALA A 60 -5.41 3.32 -6.88
N HIS A 61 -4.81 3.47 -8.07
CA HIS A 61 -3.36 3.46 -8.25
C HIS A 61 -2.70 4.67 -7.58
N GLY A 62 -3.26 5.87 -7.75
CA GLY A 62 -2.76 7.10 -7.18
C GLY A 62 -2.82 7.10 -5.64
N SER A 63 -3.89 6.58 -5.05
CA SER A 63 -4.00 6.44 -3.59
C SER A 63 -2.97 5.45 -3.04
N ASN A 64 -2.78 4.30 -3.68
CA ASN A 64 -1.76 3.32 -3.28
C ASN A 64 -0.35 3.90 -3.35
N ASP A 65 -0.01 4.58 -4.45
CA ASP A 65 1.33 5.16 -4.62
C ASP A 65 1.54 6.38 -3.72
N GLY A 66 0.48 7.17 -3.50
CA GLY A 66 0.45 8.26 -2.54
C GLY A 66 0.75 7.78 -1.12
N GLN A 67 0.11 6.70 -0.67
CA GLN A 67 0.39 6.09 0.64
C GLN A 67 1.85 5.66 0.77
N LYS A 68 2.42 5.00 -0.26
CA LYS A 68 3.84 4.60 -0.25
C LYS A 68 4.79 5.80 -0.24
N GLY A 69 4.50 6.81 -1.07
CA GLY A 69 5.29 8.03 -1.17
C GLY A 69 5.29 8.83 0.13
N VAL A 70 4.11 8.99 0.74
CA VAL A 70 3.96 9.64 2.06
C VAL A 70 4.75 8.90 3.13
N GLY A 71 4.66 7.57 3.19
CA GLY A 71 5.43 6.76 4.13
C GLY A 71 6.94 6.94 3.97
N LEU A 72 7.45 6.91 2.74
CA LEU A 72 8.87 7.12 2.47
C LEU A 72 9.34 8.53 2.88
N VAL A 73 8.58 9.57 2.54
CA VAL A 73 8.90 10.95 2.94
C VAL A 73 8.85 11.09 4.46
N MET A 74 7.87 10.49 5.14
CA MET A 74 7.81 10.51 6.60
C MET A 74 9.00 9.82 7.25
N LEU A 75 9.48 8.68 6.72
CA LEU A 75 10.69 8.02 7.21
C LEU A 75 11.92 8.93 7.07
N VAL A 76 12.06 9.63 5.95
CA VAL A 76 13.13 10.61 5.74
C VAL A 76 13.02 11.77 6.73
N LEU A 77 11.82 12.32 6.94
CA LEU A 77 11.59 13.43 7.88
C LEU A 77 11.86 13.03 9.33
N ILE A 78 11.45 11.82 9.74
CA ILE A 78 11.74 11.26 11.06
C ILE A 78 13.25 11.06 11.23
N GLY A 79 13.96 10.62 10.18
CA GLY A 79 15.41 10.44 10.21
C GLY A 79 16.20 11.76 10.30
N ILE A 80 15.77 12.80 9.60
CA ILE A 80 16.50 14.09 9.55
C ILE A 80 16.12 15.01 10.71
N VAL A 81 14.83 15.11 11.05
CA VAL A 81 14.31 16.02 12.09
C VAL A 81 13.38 15.26 13.04
N PRO A 82 13.90 14.28 13.82
CA PRO A 82 13.09 13.44 14.69
C PRO A 82 12.29 14.25 15.71
N ALA A 83 12.88 15.31 16.26
CA ALA A 83 12.25 16.16 17.28
C ALA A 83 10.88 16.74 16.86
N LYS A 84 10.62 16.89 15.56
CA LYS A 84 9.36 17.43 15.01
C LYS A 84 8.43 16.38 14.41
N PHE A 85 8.95 15.28 13.87
CA PHE A 85 8.17 14.33 13.07
C PHE A 85 7.99 12.95 13.71
N VAL A 86 8.65 12.70 14.85
CA VAL A 86 8.54 11.42 15.57
C VAL A 86 7.13 11.19 16.14
N LEU A 87 6.43 12.25 16.54
CA LEU A 87 5.05 12.24 17.01
C LEU A 87 4.30 13.40 16.39
N ASN A 88 2.99 13.23 16.21
CA ASN A 88 2.14 14.34 15.82
C ASN A 88 2.00 15.33 16.97
N LEU A 89 2.81 16.39 16.97
CA LEU A 89 2.78 17.43 18.00
C LEU A 89 1.44 18.19 18.03
N ASP A 90 0.73 18.24 16.90
CA ASP A 90 -0.57 18.88 16.77
C ASP A 90 -1.75 17.93 17.14
N SER A 91 -1.47 16.85 17.89
CA SER A 91 -2.51 15.91 18.34
C SER A 91 -3.45 16.57 19.34
N THR A 92 -4.75 16.29 19.23
CA THR A 92 -5.74 16.84 20.17
C THR A 92 -5.67 16.14 21.54
N PRO A 93 -6.07 16.81 22.63
CA PRO A 93 -6.18 16.17 23.96
C PRO A 93 -6.96 14.86 23.94
N TYR A 94 -8.06 14.83 23.17
CA TYR A 94 -8.87 13.63 22.97
C TYR A 94 -8.10 12.47 22.31
N GLN A 95 -7.24 12.74 21.33
CA GLN A 95 -6.41 11.71 20.71
C GLN A 95 -5.38 11.17 21.69
N LEU A 96 -4.80 12.03 22.53
CA LEU A 96 -3.82 11.65 23.54
C LEU A 96 -4.44 10.80 24.65
N GLU A 97 -5.62 11.19 25.14
CA GLU A 97 -6.42 10.42 26.10
C GLU A 97 -6.78 9.05 25.52
N ARG A 98 -7.25 9.00 24.27
CA ARG A 98 -7.58 7.74 23.59
C ARG A 98 -6.36 6.81 23.43
N THR A 99 -5.20 7.36 23.09
CA THR A 99 -3.95 6.59 23.03
C THR A 99 -3.54 6.07 24.42
N ARG A 100 -3.70 6.89 25.47
CA ARG A 100 -3.43 6.50 26.86
C ARG A 100 -4.37 5.38 27.31
N ASP A 101 -5.67 5.52 27.06
CA ASP A 101 -6.69 4.52 27.35
C ASP A 101 -6.43 3.21 26.61
N ALA A 102 -6.01 3.29 25.34
CA ALA A 102 -5.66 2.10 24.57
C ALA A 102 -4.47 1.34 25.17
N ALA A 103 -3.45 2.06 25.65
CA ALA A 103 -2.32 1.45 26.35
C ALA A 103 -2.75 0.77 27.66
N GLN A 104 -3.63 1.42 28.44
CA GLN A 104 -4.19 0.84 29.67
C GLN A 104 -5.02 -0.43 29.39
N HIS A 105 -5.91 -0.39 28.40
CA HIS A 105 -6.72 -1.57 28.05
C HIS A 105 -5.88 -2.72 27.50
N LEU A 106 -4.82 -2.41 26.74
CA LEU A 106 -3.88 -3.43 26.27
C LEU A 106 -3.10 -4.05 27.43
N GLN A 107 -2.66 -3.24 28.40
CA GLN A 107 -2.02 -3.73 29.62
C GLN A 107 -2.94 -4.70 30.39
N GLN A 108 -4.20 -4.32 30.59
CA GLN A 108 -5.20 -5.16 31.26
C GLN A 108 -5.52 -6.44 30.46
N PHE A 109 -5.49 -6.38 29.13
CA PHE A 109 -5.64 -7.55 28.27
C PHE A 109 -4.50 -8.54 28.50
N TYR A 110 -3.25 -8.06 28.49
CA TYR A 110 -2.07 -8.90 28.73
C TYR A 110 -2.05 -9.52 30.13
N GLN A 111 -2.48 -8.78 31.16
CA GLN A 111 -2.60 -9.30 32.52
C GLN A 111 -3.65 -10.42 32.61
N ARG A 112 -4.80 -10.29 31.94
CA ARG A 112 -5.85 -11.32 31.92
C ARG A 112 -5.45 -12.58 31.17
N HIS A 113 -4.64 -12.44 30.13
CA HIS A 113 -4.21 -13.55 29.26
C HIS A 113 -2.76 -14.00 29.49
N GLU A 114 -2.15 -13.62 30.62
CA GLU A 114 -0.72 -13.87 30.91
C GLU A 114 -0.35 -15.35 30.79
N ALA A 115 -1.20 -16.26 31.29
CA ALA A 115 -0.96 -17.71 31.29
C ALA A 115 -0.97 -18.33 29.87
N ASP A 116 -1.66 -17.72 28.92
CA ASP A 116 -1.75 -18.19 27.53
C ASP A 116 -0.70 -17.52 26.64
N LEU A 117 -0.46 -16.23 26.85
CA LEU A 117 0.53 -15.45 26.11
C LEU A 117 1.97 -15.86 26.46
N SER A 118 2.27 -16.16 27.73
CA SER A 118 3.60 -16.60 28.18
C SER A 118 4.04 -17.94 27.59
N LYS A 119 3.10 -18.81 27.20
CA LYS A 119 3.38 -20.13 26.61
C LYS A 119 3.67 -20.07 25.11
N ILE A 120 3.12 -19.08 24.43
CA ILE A 120 3.15 -18.98 22.96
C ILE A 120 4.20 -17.96 22.49
N ILE A 121 4.42 -16.92 23.28
CA ILE A 121 5.43 -15.91 23.01
C ILE A 121 6.76 -16.40 23.58
N VAL A 122 7.48 -17.17 22.76
CA VAL A 122 8.84 -17.62 23.03
C VAL A 122 9.73 -16.43 23.41
N LYS A 123 10.60 -16.62 24.41
CA LYS A 123 11.70 -15.71 24.73
C LYS A 123 12.57 -15.52 23.48
N SER A 124 12.41 -14.41 22.78
CA SER A 124 13.42 -13.99 21.80
C SER A 124 14.68 -13.63 22.59
N ASN A 125 15.73 -14.46 22.51
CA ASN A 125 17.03 -14.22 23.12
C ASN A 125 17.82 -13.18 22.31
N SER A 126 17.25 -12.00 22.12
CA SER A 126 17.91 -10.91 21.40
C SER A 126 18.33 -9.82 22.37
N THR A 127 19.59 -9.41 22.30
CA THR A 127 20.24 -8.44 23.19
C THR A 127 20.11 -6.99 22.71
N SER A 128 19.23 -6.69 21.76
CA SER A 128 19.12 -5.35 21.19
C SER A 128 18.18 -4.49 22.03
N GLN A 129 18.66 -3.35 22.53
CA GLN A 129 17.94 -2.38 23.38
C GLN A 129 16.62 -1.85 22.76
N TYR A 130 16.41 -2.07 21.46
CA TYR A 130 15.28 -1.56 20.68
C TYR A 130 14.30 -2.65 20.23
N GLU A 131 14.43 -3.89 20.73
CA GLU A 131 13.54 -5.00 20.33
C GLU A 131 12.32 -5.09 21.25
N CYS A 132 11.13 -5.03 20.65
CA CYS A 132 9.87 -5.08 21.38
C CYS A 132 9.56 -6.51 21.84
N HIS A 133 9.81 -6.81 23.12
CA HIS A 133 9.50 -8.12 23.70
C HIS A 133 8.06 -8.15 24.24
N PRO A 134 7.20 -9.10 23.79
CA PRO A 134 5.83 -9.11 24.25
C PRO A 134 5.65 -9.58 25.70
N GLN A 135 6.69 -10.15 26.32
CA GLN A 135 6.71 -10.44 27.76
C GLN A 135 6.85 -9.17 28.61
N GLN A 136 7.36 -8.08 28.03
CA GLN A 136 7.53 -6.79 28.70
C GLN A 136 6.38 -5.82 28.40
N THR A 137 5.35 -6.23 27.65
CA THR A 137 4.24 -5.35 27.23
C THR A 137 3.60 -4.60 28.40
N VAL A 138 3.44 -5.24 29.57
CA VAL A 138 2.90 -4.57 30.77
C VAL A 138 3.85 -3.47 31.26
N ALA A 139 5.17 -3.74 31.32
CA ALA A 139 6.16 -2.76 31.73
C ALA A 139 6.33 -1.62 30.71
N THR A 140 6.26 -1.94 29.41
CA THR A 140 6.23 -0.98 28.29
C THR A 140 5.04 -0.04 28.42
N ALA A 141 3.84 -0.57 28.70
CA ALA A 141 2.65 0.23 28.95
C ALA A 141 2.82 1.13 30.19
N ASP A 142 3.32 0.60 31.31
CA ASP A 142 3.58 1.40 32.51
C ASP A 142 4.58 2.54 32.26
N GLN A 143 5.66 2.28 31.50
CA GLN A 143 6.63 3.30 31.13
C GLN A 143 6.00 4.38 30.25
N LEU A 144 5.20 3.99 29.26
CA LEU A 144 4.47 4.91 28.39
C LEU A 144 3.52 5.80 29.20
N LEU A 145 2.72 5.21 30.08
CA LEU A 145 1.75 5.94 30.92
C LEU A 145 2.45 6.92 31.86
N LYS A 146 3.62 6.55 32.40
CA LYS A 146 4.46 7.46 33.21
C LYS A 146 5.05 8.61 32.39
N LEU A 147 5.49 8.34 31.16
CA LEU A 147 6.06 9.35 30.27
C LEU A 147 5.00 10.34 29.78
N MET A 148 3.82 9.85 29.41
CA MET A 148 2.71 10.70 29.00
C MET A 148 2.12 11.46 30.19
N GLY A 149 2.13 10.87 31.39
CA GLY A 149 1.50 11.46 32.58
C GLY A 149 0.07 11.88 32.28
N ASP A 150 -0.42 12.90 32.98
CA ASP A 150 -1.70 13.56 32.67
C ASP A 150 -1.55 14.64 31.58
N GLY A 151 -0.39 14.66 30.92
CA GLY A 151 -0.01 15.66 29.92
C GLY A 151 -0.78 15.47 28.63
N ASN A 152 -1.77 16.34 28.42
CA ASN A 152 -2.56 16.41 27.19
C ASN A 152 -1.82 17.13 26.05
N ASP A 153 -0.48 17.17 26.06
CA ASP A 153 0.32 17.86 25.06
C ASP A 153 1.75 17.28 24.94
N TYR A 154 2.12 16.84 23.73
CA TYR A 154 3.46 16.35 23.41
C TYR A 154 4.53 17.45 23.33
N HIS A 155 4.15 18.73 23.24
CA HIS A 155 5.09 19.84 23.26
C HIS A 155 5.86 19.93 24.59
N THR A 156 5.27 19.47 25.68
CA THR A 156 5.88 19.45 27.02
C THR A 156 7.03 18.44 27.13
N LEU A 157 7.05 17.42 26.27
CA LEU A 157 8.08 16.39 26.25
C LEU A 157 9.34 16.88 25.55
N SER A 158 10.50 16.46 26.07
CA SER A 158 11.79 16.66 25.41
C SER A 158 11.89 15.82 24.13
N ALA A 159 12.83 16.16 23.22
CA ALA A 159 13.02 15.43 21.98
C ALA A 159 13.34 13.94 22.19
N SER A 160 14.09 13.60 23.25
CA SER A 160 14.38 12.21 23.61
C SER A 160 13.14 11.49 24.14
N GLN A 161 12.38 12.14 25.03
CA GLN A 161 11.14 11.57 25.57
C GLN A 161 10.10 11.29 24.48
N ARG A 162 10.00 12.16 23.46
CA ARG A 162 9.11 11.92 22.31
C ARG A 162 9.52 10.68 21.51
N TRP A 163 10.83 10.44 21.37
CA TRP A 163 11.35 9.24 20.73
C TRP A 163 11.03 7.98 21.55
N ASP A 164 11.17 8.06 22.87
CA ASP A 164 10.81 6.97 23.78
C ASP A 164 9.31 6.68 23.69
N VAL A 165 8.44 7.70 23.76
CA VAL A 165 6.98 7.54 23.62
C VAL A 165 6.63 6.87 22.29
N ARG A 166 7.19 7.30 21.15
CA ARG A 166 6.96 6.64 19.85
C ARG A 166 7.40 5.18 19.90
N THR A 167 8.60 4.92 20.43
CA THR A 167 9.14 3.56 20.53
C THR A 167 8.22 2.65 21.34
N GLN A 168 7.78 3.10 22.52
CA GLN A 168 6.87 2.34 23.37
C GLN A 168 5.52 2.09 22.67
N LEU A 169 4.94 3.10 22.01
CA LEU A 169 3.69 2.96 21.24
C LEU A 169 3.81 1.92 20.12
N LEU A 170 4.91 1.96 19.34
CA LEU A 170 5.16 0.98 18.29
C LEU A 170 5.41 -0.42 18.84
N CYS A 171 6.05 -0.54 20.00
CA CYS A 171 6.20 -1.83 20.69
C CYS A 171 4.87 -2.39 21.19
N LEU A 172 3.97 -1.54 21.70
CA LEU A 172 2.63 -1.95 22.09
C LEU A 172 1.79 -2.38 20.87
N ASP A 173 1.88 -1.67 19.74
CA ASP A 173 1.21 -2.09 18.49
C ASP A 173 1.71 -3.45 18.01
N ASP A 174 3.04 -3.65 17.96
CA ASP A 174 3.63 -4.90 17.52
C ASP A 174 3.27 -6.06 18.45
N ALA A 175 3.25 -5.82 19.77
CA ALA A 175 2.78 -6.80 20.75
C ALA A 175 1.31 -7.17 20.48
N ALA A 176 0.42 -6.17 20.37
CA ALA A 176 -0.99 -6.38 20.09
C ALA A 176 -1.23 -7.12 18.75
N LYS A 177 -0.43 -6.82 17.73
CA LYS A 177 -0.45 -7.53 16.44
C LYS A 177 -0.11 -9.01 16.60
N LYS A 178 1.01 -9.31 17.27
CA LYS A 178 1.45 -10.68 17.55
C LYS A 178 0.42 -11.44 18.37
N ALA A 179 -0.24 -10.80 19.33
CA ALA A 179 -1.32 -11.39 20.10
C ALA A 179 -2.58 -11.68 19.24
N ALA A 180 -2.93 -10.79 18.31
CA ALA A 180 -4.10 -10.96 17.44
C ALA A 180 -3.95 -12.11 16.44
N ASP A 181 -2.70 -12.42 16.04
CA ASP A 181 -2.37 -13.52 15.13
C ASP A 181 -2.47 -14.90 15.82
N LEU A 182 -2.71 -14.96 17.13
CA LEU A 182 -2.82 -16.22 17.86
C LEU A 182 -4.09 -17.01 17.47
N PRO A 183 -3.95 -18.32 17.19
CA PRO A 183 -5.07 -19.13 16.70
C PRO A 183 -6.13 -19.42 17.78
N LYS A 184 -5.76 -19.35 19.07
CA LYS A 184 -6.66 -19.66 20.20
C LYS A 184 -7.48 -18.46 20.71
N LEU A 185 -7.34 -17.29 20.11
CA LEU A 185 -8.01 -16.07 20.56
C LEU A 185 -9.45 -15.97 20.01
N SER A 186 -10.38 -15.47 20.83
CA SER A 186 -11.77 -15.21 20.41
C SER A 186 -11.84 -14.17 19.29
N SER A 187 -12.90 -14.20 18.46
CA SER A 187 -13.14 -13.15 17.45
C SER A 187 -13.25 -11.77 18.08
N ASP A 188 -13.84 -11.68 19.26
CA ASP A 188 -14.06 -10.41 19.97
C ASP A 188 -12.75 -9.82 20.47
N ASP A 189 -11.84 -10.67 20.98
CA ASP A 189 -10.50 -10.26 21.40
C ASP A 189 -9.66 -9.79 20.22
N LYS A 190 -9.76 -10.45 19.05
CA LYS A 190 -9.09 -10.01 17.82
C LYS A 190 -9.59 -8.64 17.38
N GLN A 191 -10.90 -8.40 17.47
CA GLN A 191 -11.48 -7.10 17.14
C GLN A 191 -11.06 -6.02 18.16
N LEU A 192 -11.05 -6.35 19.46
CA LEU A 192 -10.56 -5.47 20.51
C LEU A 192 -9.10 -5.07 20.25
N LEU A 193 -8.21 -6.04 20.04
CA LEU A 193 -6.81 -5.77 19.71
C LEU A 193 -6.69 -4.93 18.45
N SER A 194 -7.47 -5.19 17.40
CA SER A 194 -7.47 -4.36 16.20
C SER A 194 -7.89 -2.91 16.46
N ASN A 195 -8.80 -2.66 17.40
CA ASN A 195 -9.22 -1.31 17.76
C ASN A 195 -8.16 -0.61 18.62
N LEU A 196 -7.61 -1.30 19.62
CA LEU A 196 -6.52 -0.79 20.46
C LEU A 196 -5.30 -0.40 19.62
N ARG A 197 -4.94 -1.21 18.63
CA ARG A 197 -3.85 -0.91 17.70
C ARG A 197 -4.04 0.40 16.95
N LYS A 198 -5.23 0.64 16.40
CA LYS A 198 -5.54 1.92 15.73
C LYS A 198 -5.39 3.11 16.67
N ASP A 199 -5.80 2.94 17.92
CA ASP A 199 -5.77 4.01 18.92
C ASP A 199 -4.35 4.28 19.43
N LEU A 200 -3.51 3.25 19.51
CA LEU A 200 -2.09 3.36 19.82
C LEU A 200 -1.29 4.04 18.70
N THR A 201 -1.61 3.75 17.44
CA THR A 201 -0.85 4.30 16.30
C THR A 201 -1.34 5.65 15.81
N THR A 202 -2.50 6.13 16.27
CA THR A 202 -3.12 7.39 15.80
C THR A 202 -2.17 8.59 15.84
N THR A 203 -1.31 8.70 16.86
CA THR A 203 -0.38 9.83 17.01
C THR A 203 1.00 9.61 16.38
N THR A 204 1.31 8.37 15.99
CA THR A 204 2.61 7.96 15.43
C THR A 204 2.55 7.73 13.91
N GLU A 205 1.42 7.25 13.40
CA GLU A 205 1.14 7.01 11.98
C GLU A 205 0.35 8.19 11.39
N TYR A 206 0.98 9.36 11.39
CA TYR A 206 0.41 10.57 10.80
C TYR A 206 1.26 11.06 9.63
N ALA A 207 0.66 11.91 8.79
CA ALA A 207 1.36 12.64 7.76
C ALA A 207 0.82 14.08 7.73
N PRO A 208 1.68 15.10 7.85
CA PRO A 208 1.26 16.49 7.70
C PRO A 208 0.60 16.72 6.34
N THR A 209 -0.43 17.56 6.29
CA THR A 209 -1.19 17.85 5.06
C THR A 209 -0.30 18.32 3.92
N TRP A 210 0.75 19.11 4.22
CA TRP A 210 1.69 19.58 3.21
C TRP A 210 2.49 18.43 2.56
N VAL A 211 2.82 17.36 3.31
CA VAL A 211 3.50 16.17 2.78
C VAL A 211 2.57 15.46 1.81
N ILE A 212 1.31 15.27 2.20
CA ILE A 212 0.29 14.63 1.36
C ILE A 212 0.11 15.41 0.06
N VAL A 213 -0.03 16.74 0.14
CA VAL A 213 -0.18 17.61 -1.04
C VAL A 213 1.08 17.59 -1.90
N ALA A 214 2.27 17.67 -1.31
CA ALA A 214 3.53 17.64 -2.05
C ALA A 214 3.72 16.32 -2.82
N VAL A 215 3.45 15.17 -2.17
CA VAL A 215 3.52 13.86 -2.81
C VAL A 215 2.47 13.74 -3.92
N ALA A 216 1.23 14.19 -3.68
CA ALA A 216 0.17 14.17 -4.69
C ALA A 216 0.52 15.03 -5.92
N LEU A 217 1.07 16.23 -5.72
CA LEU A 217 1.52 17.10 -6.80
C LEU A 217 2.72 16.49 -7.55
N ALA A 218 3.69 15.93 -6.84
CA ALA A 218 4.85 15.28 -7.46
C ALA A 218 4.41 14.07 -8.33
N LEU A 219 3.47 13.25 -7.85
CA LEU A 219 2.89 12.15 -8.64
C LEU A 219 2.12 12.68 -9.86
N GLY A 220 1.31 13.71 -9.69
CA GLY A 220 0.57 14.35 -10.78
C GLY A 220 1.49 14.93 -11.86
N ILE A 221 2.51 15.68 -11.47
CA ILE A 221 3.48 16.28 -12.40
C ILE A 221 4.33 15.18 -13.07
N GLY A 222 4.82 14.21 -12.30
CA GLY A 222 5.63 13.11 -12.80
C GLY A 222 4.89 12.28 -13.86
N THR A 223 3.60 12.02 -13.66
CA THR A 223 2.78 11.33 -14.66
C THR A 223 2.60 12.17 -15.93
N MET A 224 2.36 13.48 -15.83
CA MET A 224 2.23 14.37 -16.99
C MET A 224 3.50 14.45 -17.85
N ILE A 225 4.69 14.37 -17.23
CA ILE A 225 5.98 14.42 -17.94
C ILE A 225 6.37 13.05 -18.50
N GLY A 226 6.17 11.98 -17.72
CA GLY A 226 6.72 10.65 -18.00
C GLY A 226 5.80 9.66 -18.72
N TRP A 227 4.51 9.97 -18.91
CA TRP A 227 3.51 8.96 -19.32
C TRP A 227 3.79 8.26 -20.65
N ARG A 228 4.34 8.96 -21.65
CA ARG A 228 4.39 8.49 -23.05
C ARG A 228 5.07 7.13 -23.20
N ARG A 229 6.18 6.91 -22.51
CA ARG A 229 6.94 5.65 -22.60
C ARG A 229 6.17 4.50 -21.98
N VAL A 230 5.56 4.73 -20.82
CA VAL A 230 4.79 3.70 -20.09
C VAL A 230 3.55 3.29 -20.88
N VAL A 231 2.79 4.26 -21.40
CA VAL A 231 1.58 3.97 -22.17
C VAL A 231 1.88 3.21 -23.45
N LYS A 232 2.98 3.52 -24.15
CA LYS A 232 3.40 2.74 -25.32
C LYS A 232 3.74 1.30 -24.96
N THR A 233 4.57 1.09 -23.94
CA THR A 233 4.96 -0.28 -23.55
C THR A 233 3.77 -1.11 -23.06
N VAL A 234 2.89 -0.54 -22.23
CA VAL A 234 1.75 -1.26 -21.65
C VAL A 234 0.60 -1.40 -22.65
N GLY A 235 0.30 -0.34 -23.40
CA GLY A 235 -0.84 -0.29 -24.33
C GLY A 235 -0.59 -0.98 -25.67
N GLU A 236 0.64 -0.93 -26.18
CA GLU A 236 1.00 -1.46 -27.50
C GLU A 236 2.01 -2.61 -27.42
N GLY A 237 2.89 -2.63 -26.40
CA GLY A 237 4.01 -3.57 -26.33
C GLY A 237 3.73 -4.94 -25.72
N ILE A 238 2.59 -5.15 -25.03
CA ILE A 238 2.29 -6.43 -24.36
C ILE A 238 1.68 -7.45 -25.33
N GLY A 239 0.76 -7.02 -26.20
CA GLY A 239 0.11 -7.87 -27.19
C GLY A 239 0.78 -7.81 -28.56
N LYS A 240 0.54 -8.82 -29.41
CA LYS A 240 0.97 -8.78 -30.82
C LYS A 240 0.08 -7.91 -31.72
N LYS A 241 -1.11 -7.56 -31.24
CA LYS A 241 -2.11 -6.73 -31.94
C LYS A 241 -2.50 -5.58 -31.03
N ASP A 242 -2.98 -4.51 -31.65
CA ASP A 242 -3.54 -3.36 -30.93
C ASP A 242 -4.70 -3.79 -30.03
N MET A 243 -4.78 -3.13 -28.87
CA MET A 243 -5.82 -3.40 -27.90
C MET A 243 -7.18 -2.84 -28.35
N THR A 244 -8.23 -3.62 -28.18
CA THR A 244 -9.62 -3.19 -28.40
C THR A 244 -10.12 -2.36 -27.22
N TYR A 245 -11.21 -1.61 -27.41
CA TYR A 245 -11.82 -0.87 -26.31
C TYR A 245 -12.31 -1.79 -25.18
N ALA A 246 -12.79 -3.00 -25.52
CA ALA A 246 -13.23 -4.01 -24.54
C ALA A 246 -12.09 -4.42 -23.62
N GLN A 247 -10.93 -4.72 -24.21
CA GLN A 247 -9.73 -5.12 -23.48
C GLN A 247 -9.21 -3.98 -22.60
N GLY A 248 -9.26 -2.73 -23.09
CA GLY A 248 -8.92 -1.55 -22.32
C GLY A 248 -9.78 -1.37 -21.07
N VAL A 249 -11.12 -1.39 -21.23
CA VAL A 249 -12.06 -1.32 -20.10
C VAL A 249 -11.86 -2.49 -19.14
N ALA A 250 -11.77 -3.72 -19.65
CA ALA A 250 -11.63 -4.92 -18.82
C ALA A 250 -10.35 -4.90 -17.97
N ALA A 251 -9.22 -4.54 -18.56
CA ALA A 251 -7.95 -4.43 -17.85
C ALA A 251 -7.98 -3.30 -16.80
N GLN A 252 -8.51 -2.13 -17.17
CA GLN A 252 -8.62 -0.99 -16.26
C GLN A 252 -9.57 -1.27 -15.08
N THR A 253 -10.77 -1.80 -15.34
CA THR A 253 -11.71 -2.14 -14.27
C THR A 253 -11.14 -3.19 -13.33
N THR A 254 -10.49 -4.22 -13.86
CA THR A 254 -9.81 -5.25 -13.05
C THR A 254 -8.74 -4.63 -12.16
N ALA A 255 -7.92 -3.74 -12.71
CA ALA A 255 -6.88 -3.05 -11.96
C ALA A 255 -7.48 -2.14 -10.88
N ALA A 256 -8.46 -1.30 -11.24
CA ALA A 256 -9.13 -0.38 -10.31
C ALA A 256 -9.74 -1.11 -9.11
N VAL A 257 -10.50 -2.19 -9.37
CA VAL A 257 -11.15 -2.98 -8.31
C VAL A 257 -10.13 -3.73 -7.47
N SER A 258 -9.16 -4.41 -8.11
CA SER A 258 -8.17 -5.21 -7.39
C SER A 258 -7.25 -4.36 -6.52
N ILE A 259 -6.80 -3.21 -7.04
CA ILE A 259 -5.96 -2.26 -6.30
C ILE A 259 -6.80 -1.59 -5.21
N GLY A 260 -8.01 -1.11 -5.52
CA GLY A 260 -8.88 -0.45 -4.55
C GLY A 260 -9.24 -1.34 -3.37
N LEU A 261 -9.60 -2.61 -3.62
CA LEU A 261 -9.84 -3.58 -2.55
C LEU A 261 -8.58 -3.82 -1.72
N ALA A 262 -7.42 -3.99 -2.35
CA ALA A 262 -6.18 -4.19 -1.63
C ALA A 262 -5.81 -2.99 -0.74
N SER A 263 -5.97 -1.76 -1.25
CA SER A 263 -5.75 -0.53 -0.49
C SER A 263 -6.75 -0.40 0.66
N TRP A 264 -8.01 -0.80 0.47
CA TRP A 264 -9.02 -0.77 1.54
C TRP A 264 -8.69 -1.74 2.67
N PHE A 265 -8.17 -2.93 2.35
CA PHE A 265 -7.69 -3.90 3.33
C PHE A 265 -6.26 -3.62 3.83
N GLY A 266 -5.59 -2.57 3.35
CA GLY A 266 -4.22 -2.21 3.76
C GLY A 266 -3.13 -3.17 3.26
N PHE A 267 -3.41 -4.01 2.27
CA PHE A 267 -2.41 -4.93 1.72
C PHE A 267 -1.46 -4.22 0.73
N PRO A 268 -0.14 -4.38 0.87
CA PRO A 268 0.81 -3.84 -0.09
C PRO A 268 0.68 -4.59 -1.42
N VAL A 269 0.37 -3.86 -2.49
CA VAL A 269 0.24 -4.45 -3.84
C VAL A 269 1.11 -3.71 -4.85
N SER A 270 1.66 -4.45 -5.80
CA SER A 270 2.32 -3.92 -6.99
C SER A 270 1.27 -3.60 -8.05
N THR A 271 0.93 -2.32 -8.18
CA THR A 271 -0.05 -1.83 -9.15
C THR A 271 0.38 -2.12 -10.59
N THR A 272 1.68 -1.98 -10.90
CA THR A 272 2.27 -2.34 -12.19
C THR A 272 2.06 -3.81 -12.53
N HIS A 273 2.20 -4.70 -11.54
CA HIS A 273 1.97 -6.14 -11.76
C HIS A 273 0.51 -6.42 -12.08
N VAL A 274 -0.42 -5.82 -11.33
CA VAL A 274 -1.87 -5.99 -11.53
C VAL A 274 -2.28 -5.44 -12.91
N LEU A 275 -1.84 -4.25 -13.29
CA LEU A 275 -2.20 -3.64 -14.57
C LEU A 275 -1.61 -4.40 -15.76
N SER A 276 -0.30 -4.68 -15.76
CA SER A 276 0.38 -5.35 -16.88
C SER A 276 -0.14 -6.78 -17.08
N SER A 277 -0.40 -7.49 -15.99
CA SER A 277 -1.00 -8.83 -16.06
C SER A 277 -2.46 -8.80 -16.50
N GLY A 278 -3.24 -7.79 -16.07
CA GLY A 278 -4.59 -7.56 -16.57
C GLY A 278 -4.60 -7.38 -18.09
N VAL A 279 -3.73 -6.53 -18.64
CA VAL A 279 -3.59 -6.36 -20.10
C VAL A 279 -3.14 -7.66 -20.79
N ALA A 280 -2.17 -8.38 -20.23
CA ALA A 280 -1.76 -9.66 -20.80
C ALA A 280 -2.91 -10.69 -20.81
N GLY A 281 -3.71 -10.73 -19.74
CA GLY A 281 -4.88 -11.58 -19.63
C GLY A 281 -5.96 -11.28 -20.67
N THR A 282 -6.24 -9.99 -20.92
CA THR A 282 -7.18 -9.59 -21.97
C THR A 282 -6.66 -9.93 -23.37
N MET A 283 -5.35 -9.88 -23.61
CA MET A 283 -4.73 -10.27 -24.87
C MET A 283 -4.79 -11.79 -25.13
N ILE A 284 -4.59 -12.60 -24.09
CA ILE A 284 -4.75 -14.06 -24.17
C ILE A 284 -6.21 -14.42 -24.46
N ALA A 285 -7.15 -13.84 -23.72
CA ALA A 285 -8.58 -14.10 -23.88
C ALA A 285 -9.11 -13.74 -25.28
N ASP A 286 -8.54 -12.70 -25.90
CA ASP A 286 -8.92 -12.26 -27.25
C ASP A 286 -8.28 -13.12 -28.37
N LYS A 287 -7.37 -14.04 -28.02
CA LYS A 287 -6.50 -14.78 -28.94
C LYS A 287 -5.63 -13.85 -29.80
N ALA A 288 -5.33 -12.65 -29.30
CA ALA A 288 -4.45 -11.68 -29.96
C ALA A 288 -2.98 -12.10 -29.89
N GLY A 289 -2.62 -12.91 -28.88
CA GLY A 289 -1.27 -13.37 -28.62
C GLY A 289 -0.42 -12.35 -27.88
N LEU A 290 0.60 -12.82 -27.17
CA LEU A 290 1.52 -11.99 -26.38
C LEU A 290 2.85 -11.76 -27.10
N GLN A 291 3.41 -10.57 -26.92
CA GLN A 291 4.77 -10.28 -27.33
C GLN A 291 5.75 -10.79 -26.27
N MET A 292 6.20 -12.04 -26.45
CA MET A 292 7.03 -12.74 -25.45
C MET A 292 8.33 -12.02 -25.11
N SER A 293 8.92 -11.29 -26.05
CA SER A 293 10.11 -10.44 -25.79
C SER A 293 9.82 -9.36 -24.74
N THR A 294 8.70 -8.64 -24.88
CA THR A 294 8.29 -7.60 -23.92
C THR A 294 7.92 -8.22 -22.58
N VAL A 295 7.13 -9.30 -22.57
CA VAL A 295 6.73 -9.98 -21.33
C VAL A 295 7.95 -10.49 -20.56
N ARG A 296 8.94 -11.08 -21.25
CA ARG A 296 10.19 -11.53 -20.63
C ARG A 296 10.99 -10.35 -20.07
N SER A 297 11.10 -9.25 -20.81
CA SER A 297 11.77 -8.03 -20.35
C SER A 297 11.11 -7.45 -19.09
N ILE A 298 9.77 -7.41 -19.04
CA ILE A 298 9.00 -6.96 -17.87
C ILE A 298 9.25 -7.89 -16.68
N ALA A 299 9.18 -9.21 -16.88
CA ALA A 299 9.39 -10.19 -15.81
C ALA A 299 10.82 -10.14 -15.25
N LEU A 300 11.83 -9.98 -16.12
CA LEU A 300 13.21 -9.78 -15.70
C LEU A 300 13.35 -8.48 -14.90
N ALA A 301 12.75 -7.38 -15.35
CA ALA A 301 12.77 -6.12 -14.60
C ALA A 301 12.16 -6.29 -13.20
N TRP A 302 11.03 -6.99 -13.06
CA TRP A 302 10.42 -7.26 -11.74
C TRP A 302 11.34 -8.05 -10.82
N LEU A 303 12.06 -9.04 -11.35
CA LEU A 303 13.00 -9.85 -10.56
C LEU A 303 14.24 -9.05 -10.15
N PHE A 304 14.80 -8.26 -11.06
CA PHE A 304 16.06 -7.54 -10.83
C PHE A 304 15.92 -6.20 -10.11
N THR A 305 14.71 -5.63 -10.04
CA THR A 305 14.50 -4.34 -9.36
C THR A 305 14.91 -4.39 -7.89
N LEU A 306 14.50 -5.42 -7.14
CA LEU A 306 14.82 -5.52 -5.71
C LEU A 306 16.32 -5.72 -5.46
N PRO A 307 17.03 -6.69 -6.09
CA PRO A 307 18.47 -6.83 -5.94
C PRO A 307 19.25 -5.57 -6.32
N ALA A 308 18.86 -4.91 -7.43
CA ALA A 308 19.52 -3.69 -7.87
C ALA A 308 19.33 -2.56 -6.85
N SER A 309 18.12 -2.34 -6.34
CA SER A 309 17.85 -1.34 -5.30
C SER A 309 18.61 -1.64 -4.00
N MET A 310 18.70 -2.91 -3.59
CA MET A 310 19.46 -3.33 -2.41
C MET A 310 20.96 -3.06 -2.58
N ALA A 311 21.54 -3.44 -3.72
CA ALA A 311 22.94 -3.21 -4.02
C ALA A 311 23.28 -1.71 -4.05
N LEU A 312 22.40 -0.90 -4.64
CA LEU A 312 22.56 0.55 -4.72
C LEU A 312 22.48 1.19 -3.32
N ALA A 313 21.49 0.81 -2.52
CA ALA A 313 21.35 1.28 -1.14
C ALA A 313 22.56 0.89 -0.27
N ALA A 314 23.01 -0.37 -0.36
CA ALA A 314 24.18 -0.86 0.36
C ALA A 314 25.47 -0.13 -0.06
N GLY A 315 25.64 0.11 -1.36
CA GLY A 315 26.78 0.85 -1.89
C GLY A 315 26.80 2.30 -1.42
N LEU A 316 25.66 2.99 -1.47
CA LEU A 316 25.54 4.37 -0.95
C LEU A 316 25.80 4.43 0.56
N TYR A 317 25.27 3.49 1.33
CA TYR A 317 25.52 3.41 2.77
C TYR A 317 27.01 3.19 3.07
N TYR A 318 27.65 2.25 2.38
CA TYR A 318 29.08 1.98 2.54
C TYR A 318 29.92 3.23 2.24
N LEU A 319 29.61 3.95 1.16
CA LEU A 319 30.31 5.19 0.81
C LEU A 319 30.10 6.28 1.88
N ALA A 320 28.88 6.46 2.36
CA ALA A 320 28.57 7.44 3.40
C ALA A 320 29.30 7.11 4.71
N ALA A 321 29.32 5.84 5.12
CA ALA A 321 29.99 5.38 6.34
C ALA A 321 31.53 5.47 6.30
N GLN A 322 32.13 5.64 5.12
CA GLN A 322 33.57 5.91 5.00
C GLN A 322 33.90 7.40 5.12
N TRP A 323 32.93 8.28 4.86
CA TRP A 323 33.12 9.73 4.84
C TRP A 323 32.73 10.41 6.16
N PHE A 324 31.89 9.77 6.98
CA PHE A 324 31.48 10.21 8.32
C PHE A 324 32.07 9.30 9.38
#